data_AF-A0A816V7Z1-F1
#
_entry.id   AF-A0A816V7Z1-F1
#
_cell.length_a   1.000
_cell.length_b   1.000
_cell.length_c   1.000
_cell.angle_alpha   90.00
_cell.angle_beta   90.00
_cell.angle_gamma   90.00
#
_symmetry.space_group_name_H-M   'P 1'
#
loop_
_entity.id
_entity.type
_entity.pdbx_description
1 polymer ?
#
loop_
_entity_poly.entity_id
_entity_poly.type
_entity_poly.pdbx_seq_one_letter_code
_entity_poly.pdbx_strand_id
1 'polypeptide(L)'
;MEGYVRNEDEVAHDLHSILTQVFQISYEYVASPFYVAGESYGGKYVPAIVRKIHVENPQAKIKINLKGMAIDDGLIDPYNQWDYGLVMYQVGLIDEQELERVSIQTQLGRRAIELKQYLLVSFSI
;
A
#
# COMPACT_ATOMS: atom_id res chain seq x y z
N MET A 1 -12.46 -7.50 -19.39
CA MET A 1 -11.82 -6.90 -18.21
C MET A 1 -11.34 -5.49 -18.53
N GLU A 2 -12.20 -4.67 -19.12
CA GLU A 2 -11.96 -3.23 -19.27
C GLU A 2 -12.60 -2.54 -18.07
N GLY A 3 -11.91 -1.58 -17.46
CA GLY A 3 -12.41 -0.80 -16.31
C GLY A 3 -11.81 -1.13 -14.94
N TYR A 4 -10.95 -2.15 -14.81
CA TYR A 4 -10.20 -2.40 -13.58
C TYR A 4 -8.78 -1.82 -13.68
N VAL A 5 -8.39 -1.08 -12.65
CA VAL A 5 -7.01 -0.59 -12.44
C VAL A 5 -6.05 -1.76 -12.24
N ARG A 6 -4.81 -1.62 -12.74
CA ARG A 6 -3.82 -2.71 -12.76
C ARG A 6 -2.55 -2.44 -11.97
N ASN A 7 -2.38 -1.20 -11.49
CA ASN A 7 -1.23 -0.77 -10.69
C ASN A 7 -1.60 0.45 -9.86
N GLU A 8 -0.71 0.81 -8.93
CA GLU A 8 -0.89 1.91 -7.99
C GLU A 8 -0.91 3.29 -8.67
N ASP A 9 -0.30 3.45 -9.84
CA ASP A 9 -0.35 4.71 -10.60
C ASP A 9 -1.75 4.96 -11.16
N GLU A 10 -2.39 3.92 -11.71
CA GLU A 10 -3.78 3.97 -12.17
C GLU A 10 -4.75 4.22 -11.01
N VAL A 11 -4.58 3.51 -9.88
CA VAL A 11 -5.35 3.75 -8.64
C VAL A 11 -5.22 5.21 -8.20
N ALA A 12 -3.99 5.73 -8.14
CA ALA A 12 -3.74 7.11 -7.72
C ALA A 12 -4.35 8.11 -8.70
N HIS A 13 -4.34 7.82 -10.01
CA HIS A 13 -4.98 8.67 -11.01
C HIS A 13 -6.48 8.78 -10.80
N ASP A 14 -7.17 7.65 -10.68
CA ASP A 14 -8.62 7.62 -10.51
C ASP A 14 -9.03 8.26 -9.18
N LEU A 15 -8.33 7.93 -8.08
CA LEU A 15 -8.56 8.56 -6.78
C LEU A 15 -8.32 10.06 -6.80
N HIS A 16 -7.26 10.54 -7.45
CA HIS A 16 -6.98 11.97 -7.55
C HIS A 16 -8.06 12.71 -8.36
N SER A 17 -8.54 12.08 -9.44
CA SER A 17 -9.65 12.61 -10.24
C SER A 17 -10.93 12.74 -9.41
N ILE A 18 -11.26 11.73 -8.61
CA ILE A 18 -12.42 11.75 -7.71
C ILE A 18 -12.26 12.86 -6.66
N LEU A 19 -11.11 12.92 -5.98
CA LEU A 19 -10.85 13.95 -4.95
C LEU A 19 -10.95 15.36 -5.53
N THR A 20 -10.38 15.59 -6.72
CA THR A 20 -10.47 16.88 -7.40
C THR A 20 -11.92 17.30 -7.64
N GLN A 21 -12.76 16.38 -8.10
CA GLN A 21 -14.19 16.63 -8.31
C GLN A 21 -14.94 16.87 -6.98
N VAL A 22 -14.63 16.09 -5.93
CA VAL A 22 -15.22 16.28 -4.60
C VAL A 22 -14.91 17.67 -4.05
N PHE A 23 -13.66 18.15 -4.16
CA PHE A 23 -13.26 19.49 -3.72
C PHE A 23 -13.75 20.62 -4.64
N GLN A 24 -14.11 20.33 -5.89
CA GLN A 24 -14.82 21.28 -6.75
C GLN A 24 -16.28 21.48 -6.31
N ILE A 25 -16.94 20.40 -5.90
CA ILE A 25 -18.34 20.42 -5.45
C ILE A 25 -18.44 20.97 -4.02
N SER A 26 -17.55 20.53 -3.13
CA SER A 26 -17.56 20.85 -1.70
C SER A 26 -16.44 21.84 -1.36
N TYR A 27 -16.47 22.99 -2.02
CA TYR A 27 -15.38 23.98 -1.99
C TYR A 27 -15.08 24.52 -0.58
N GLU A 28 -16.06 24.49 0.32
CA GLU A 28 -15.90 24.88 1.73
C GLU A 28 -14.83 24.07 2.48
N TYR A 29 -14.52 22.84 2.03
CA TYR A 29 -13.50 21.99 2.65
C TYR A 29 -12.10 22.17 2.04
N VAL A 30 -11.92 22.99 0.99
CA VAL A 30 -10.60 23.18 0.34
C VAL A 30 -9.56 23.73 1.31
N ALA A 31 -9.97 24.61 2.22
CA ALA A 31 -9.08 25.17 3.25
C ALA A 31 -8.83 24.19 4.40
N SER A 32 -9.67 23.17 4.58
CA SER A 32 -9.57 22.23 5.68
C SER A 32 -8.33 21.34 5.54
N PRO A 33 -7.61 21.05 6.64
CA PRO A 33 -6.56 20.04 6.65
C PRO A 33 -7.07 18.70 6.11
N PHE A 34 -6.41 18.17 5.08
CA PHE A 34 -6.74 16.89 4.49
C PHE A 34 -5.70 15.84 4.86
N TYR A 35 -6.17 14.66 5.26
CA TYR A 35 -5.35 13.51 5.63
C TYR A 35 -5.83 12.28 4.88
N VAL A 36 -4.89 11.42 4.49
CA VAL A 36 -5.22 10.14 3.87
C VAL A 36 -4.86 9.03 4.86
N ALA A 37 -5.83 8.18 5.18
CA ALA A 37 -5.62 7.03 6.04
C ALA A 37 -6.01 5.74 5.31
N GLY A 38 -5.41 4.62 5.68
CA GLY A 38 -5.76 3.31 5.12
C GLY A 38 -5.10 2.16 5.89
N GLU A 39 -5.65 0.96 5.71
CA GLU A 39 -5.24 -0.26 6.40
C GLU A 39 -4.91 -1.37 5.39
N SER A 40 -4.08 -2.35 5.77
CA SER A 40 -3.77 -3.52 4.94
C SER A 40 -3.16 -3.12 3.58
N TYR A 41 -3.83 -3.39 2.45
CA TYR A 41 -3.35 -2.95 1.13
C TYR A 41 -3.41 -1.42 0.94
N GLY A 42 -4.04 -0.70 1.87
CA GLY A 42 -3.88 0.73 2.08
C GLY A 42 -2.40 1.14 2.21
N GLY A 43 -1.50 0.24 2.65
CA GLY A 43 -0.05 0.45 2.61
C GLY A 43 0.53 0.71 1.22
N LYS A 44 -0.18 0.32 0.14
CA LYS A 44 0.16 0.67 -1.24
C LYS A 44 -0.60 1.91 -1.72
N TYR A 45 -1.90 1.97 -1.45
CA TYR A 45 -2.76 3.03 -1.97
C TYR A 45 -2.50 4.40 -1.34
N VAL A 46 -2.31 4.43 -0.01
CA VAL A 46 -2.14 5.69 0.74
C VAL A 46 -0.89 6.45 0.25
N PRO A 47 0.32 5.85 0.18
CA PRO A 47 1.47 6.54 -0.38
C PRO A 47 1.28 6.96 -1.84
N ALA A 48 0.60 6.14 -2.65
CA ALA A 48 0.39 6.42 -4.07
C ALA A 48 -0.46 7.69 -4.29
N ILE A 49 -1.61 7.80 -3.62
CA ILE A 49 -2.46 8.99 -3.73
C ILE A 49 -1.82 10.23 -3.09
N VAL A 50 -1.17 10.07 -1.93
CA VAL A 50 -0.47 11.17 -1.25
C VAL A 50 0.63 11.75 -2.13
N ARG A 51 1.42 10.89 -2.77
CA ARG A 51 2.44 11.31 -3.74
C ARG A 51 1.80 12.03 -4.93
N LYS A 52 0.70 11.52 -5.47
CA LYS A 52 0.03 12.14 -6.63
C LYS A 52 -0.51 13.54 -6.30
N ILE A 53 -1.18 13.69 -5.16
CA ILE A 53 -1.62 15.00 -4.65
C ILE A 53 -0.41 15.94 -4.49
N HIS A 54 0.68 15.47 -3.87
CA HIS A 54 1.87 16.29 -3.65
C HIS A 54 2.48 16.80 -4.97
N VAL A 55 2.54 15.95 -6.00
CA VAL A 55 3.12 16.30 -7.31
C VAL A 55 2.20 17.21 -8.13
N GLU A 56 0.88 17.02 -8.09
CA GLU A 56 -0.07 17.79 -8.90
C GLU A 56 -0.48 19.13 -8.27
N ASN A 57 -0.51 19.21 -6.93
CA ASN A 57 -0.90 20.41 -6.19
C ASN A 57 -0.21 21.72 -6.63
N PRO A 58 1.10 21.75 -6.95
CA PRO A 58 1.76 22.99 -7.39
C PRO A 58 1.14 23.62 -8.65
N GLN A 59 0.59 22.80 -9.55
CA GLN A 59 -0.02 23.24 -10.81
C GLN A 59 -1.57 23.23 -10.77
N ALA A 60 -2.16 22.73 -9.70
CA ALA A 60 -3.60 22.62 -9.56
C ALA A 60 -4.27 23.98 -9.31
N LYS A 61 -5.42 24.21 -9.96
CA LYS A 61 -6.27 25.39 -9.72
C LYS A 61 -6.91 25.35 -8.33
N ILE A 62 -7.35 24.16 -7.91
CA ILE A 62 -7.85 23.88 -6.56
C ILE A 62 -6.83 22.95 -5.91
N LYS A 63 -6.20 23.42 -4.83
CA LYS A 63 -5.17 22.67 -4.13
C LYS A 63 -5.80 21.90 -2.99
N ILE A 64 -5.49 20.61 -2.90
CA ILE A 64 -5.89 19.79 -1.75
C ILE A 64 -4.93 20.14 -0.62
N ASN A 65 -5.44 20.62 0.52
CA ASN A 65 -4.63 21.00 1.68
C ASN A 65 -4.11 19.79 2.46
N LEU A 66 -3.34 18.94 1.78
CA LEU A 66 -2.75 17.71 2.31
C LEU A 66 -1.77 18.03 3.45
N LYS A 67 -2.04 17.47 4.64
CA LYS A 67 -1.22 17.66 5.85
C LYS A 67 -0.48 16.41 6.29
N GLY A 68 -0.93 15.23 5.89
CA GLY A 68 -0.25 14.00 6.23
C GLY A 68 -1.01 12.77 5.82
N MET A 69 -0.48 11.63 6.24
CA MET A 69 -1.08 10.33 6.01
C MET A 69 -0.86 9.43 7.22
N ALA A 70 -1.74 8.44 7.36
CA ALA A 70 -1.62 7.37 8.35
C ALA A 70 -1.81 6.02 7.64
N ILE A 71 -1.04 5.02 8.04
CA ILE A 71 -1.14 3.67 7.52
C ILE A 71 -1.17 2.73 8.72
N ASP A 72 -2.20 1.91 8.82
CA ASP A 72 -2.37 0.90 9.87
C ASP A 72 -2.16 -0.50 9.29
N ASP A 73 -1.41 -1.36 9.98
CA ASP A 73 -1.10 -2.74 9.56
C ASP A 73 -0.88 -2.94 8.05
N GLY A 74 -0.14 -2.01 7.44
CA GLY A 74 -0.07 -1.88 5.99
C GLY A 74 0.96 -2.80 5.33
N LEU A 75 0.62 -3.37 4.17
CA LEU A 75 1.60 -4.04 3.30
C LEU A 75 2.39 -2.99 2.50
N ILE A 76 3.51 -2.54 3.06
CA ILE A 76 4.33 -1.45 2.52
C ILE A 76 5.58 -2.01 1.85
N ASP A 77 6.31 -2.86 2.57
CA ASP A 77 7.58 -3.45 2.17
C ASP A 77 7.56 -4.96 2.42
N PRO A 78 7.04 -5.75 1.44
CA PRO A 78 6.87 -7.17 1.62
C PRO A 78 8.20 -7.92 1.84
N TYR A 79 9.33 -7.40 1.36
CA TYR A 79 10.64 -8.05 1.56
C TYR A 79 11.01 -8.13 3.05
N ASN A 80 10.75 -7.05 3.78
CA ASN A 80 11.04 -6.94 5.21
C ASN A 80 9.87 -7.41 6.09
N GLN A 81 8.63 -7.37 5.59
CA GLN A 81 7.43 -7.72 6.38
C GLN A 81 7.03 -9.20 6.33
N TRP A 82 7.41 -9.98 5.32
CA TRP A 82 6.99 -11.39 5.18
C TRP A 82 7.75 -12.41 6.06
N ASP A 83 8.17 -12.00 7.26
CA ASP A 83 8.91 -12.83 8.20
C ASP A 83 8.09 -13.13 9.46
N TYR A 84 7.02 -13.93 9.29
CA TYR A 84 6.07 -14.22 10.37
C TYR A 84 6.43 -15.44 11.22
N GLY A 85 7.35 -16.29 10.75
CA GLY A 85 7.62 -17.59 11.36
C GLY A 85 7.96 -17.50 12.85
N LEU A 86 8.89 -16.61 13.22
CA LEU A 86 9.30 -16.45 14.61
C LEU A 86 8.16 -16.02 15.52
N VAL A 87 7.34 -15.06 15.08
CA VAL A 87 6.18 -14.57 15.87
C VAL A 87 5.18 -15.70 16.05
N MET A 88 4.82 -16.39 14.97
CA MET A 88 3.88 -17.53 15.01
C MET A 88 4.36 -18.63 15.97
N TYR A 89 5.66 -18.92 15.98
CA TYR A 89 6.23 -19.91 16.89
C TYR A 89 6.17 -19.44 18.35
N GLN A 90 6.55 -18.19 18.62
CA GLN A 90 6.55 -17.62 19.97
C GLN A 90 5.17 -17.54 20.60
N VAL A 91 4.12 -17.32 19.81
CA VAL A 91 2.73 -17.31 20.30
C VAL A 91 2.08 -18.70 20.30
N GLY A 92 2.82 -19.76 19.94
CA GLY A 92 2.35 -21.14 19.96
C GLY A 92 1.39 -21.52 18.83
N LEU A 93 1.37 -20.76 17.72
CA LEU A 93 0.55 -21.09 16.54
C LEU A 93 1.20 -22.15 15.66
N ILE A 94 2.52 -22.26 15.68
CA ILE A 94 3.29 -23.26 14.90
C ILE A 94 4.33 -23.94 15.80
N ASP A 95 4.74 -25.15 15.42
CA ASP A 95 5.82 -25.89 16.08
C ASP A 95 7.18 -25.65 15.37
N GLU A 96 8.22 -26.36 15.82
CA GLU A 96 9.57 -26.25 15.28
C GLU A 96 9.65 -26.68 13.80
N GLN A 97 8.89 -27.71 13.41
CA GLN A 97 8.87 -28.20 12.03
C GLN A 97 8.21 -27.18 11.09
N GLU A 98 7.11 -26.58 11.52
CA GLU A 98 6.44 -25.52 10.75
C GLU A 98 7.25 -24.22 10.73
N LEU A 99 7.99 -23.90 11.80
CA LEU A 99 8.92 -22.76 11.79
C LEU A 99 10.02 -22.92 10.72
N GLU A 100 10.59 -24.13 10.58
CA GLU A 100 11.57 -24.41 9.53
C GLU A 100 10.95 -24.21 8.13
N ARG A 101 9.73 -24.71 7.93
CA ARG A 101 9.00 -24.57 6.66
C ARG A 101 8.74 -23.10 6.29
N VAL A 102 8.18 -22.33 7.22
CA VAL A 102 7.92 -20.90 7.00
C VAL A 102 9.22 -20.14 6.72
N SER A 103 10.30 -20.46 7.43
CA SER A 103 11.61 -19.84 7.21
C SER A 103 12.15 -20.08 5.80
N ILE A 104 12.01 -21.31 5.28
CA ILE A 104 12.38 -21.64 3.90
C ILE A 104 11.51 -20.86 2.90
N GLN A 105 10.19 -20.81 3.11
CA GLN A 105 9.29 -20.06 2.22
C GLN A 105 9.59 -18.55 2.22
N THR A 106 9.86 -17.94 3.37
CA THR A 106 10.27 -16.54 3.47
C THR A 106 11.56 -16.28 2.68
N GLN A 107 12.55 -17.17 2.76
CA GLN A 107 13.79 -17.03 1.97
C GLN A 107 13.54 -17.16 0.46
N LEU A 108 12.70 -18.11 0.04
CA LEU A 108 12.31 -18.25 -1.37
C LEU A 108 11.56 -17.01 -1.87
N GLY A 109 10.64 -16.47 -1.09
CA GLY A 109 9.93 -15.23 -1.39
C GLY A 109 10.87 -14.03 -1.54
N ARG A 110 11.78 -13.82 -0.58
CA ARG A 110 12.81 -12.77 -0.67
C ARG A 110 13.67 -12.92 -1.92
N ARG A 111 14.10 -14.14 -2.24
CA ARG A 111 14.90 -14.41 -3.43
C ARG A 111 14.14 -14.13 -4.72
N ALA A 112 12.86 -14.48 -4.79
CA ALA A 112 12.02 -14.19 -5.94
C ALA A 112 11.82 -12.67 -6.13
N ILE A 113 11.69 -11.90 -5.05
CA ILE A 113 11.67 -10.42 -5.10
C ILE A 113 12.98 -9.87 -5.68
N GLU A 114 14.13 -10.32 -5.19
CA GLU A 114 15.45 -9.89 -5.69
C GLU A 114 15.63 -10.17 -7.19
N LEU A 115 15.15 -11.32 -7.65
CA LEU A 115 15.21 -11.74 -9.05
C LEU A 115 14.09 -11.15 -9.92
N LYS A 116 13.20 -10.33 -9.35
CA LYS A 116 12.01 -9.76 -10.01
C LYS A 116 11.05 -10.81 -10.56
N GLN A 117 11.01 -11.99 -9.95
CA GLN A 117 10.13 -13.11 -10.31
C GLN A 117 8.85 -13.07 -9.47
N TYR A 118 8.11 -11.97 -9.56
CA TYR A 118 7.01 -11.68 -8.63
C TYR A 118 5.86 -12.69 -8.66
N LEU A 119 5.64 -13.38 -9.79
CA LEU A 119 4.64 -14.46 -9.89
C LEU A 119 4.98 -15.67 -9.02
N LEU A 120 6.25 -15.89 -8.65
CA LEU A 120 6.63 -17.00 -7.77
C LEU A 120 6.34 -16.68 -6.30
N VAL A 121 6.30 -15.40 -5.94
CA VAL A 121 6.00 -14.94 -4.58
C VAL A 121 4.55 -15.25 -4.21
N SER A 122 3.61 -15.20 -5.17
CA SER A 122 2.18 -15.44 -4.89
C SER A 122 1.82 -16.89 -4.56
N PHE A 123 2.71 -17.85 -4.83
CA PHE A 123 2.48 -19.29 -4.58
C PHE A 123 3.31 -19.85 -3.42
N SER A 124 4.09 -19.00 -2.73
CA SER A 124 4.98 -19.42 -1.64
C SER A 124 4.35 -19.28 -0.26
N ILE A 125 3.04 -19.00 -0.18
CA ILE A 125 2.25 -18.83 1.06
C ILE A 125 1.01 -19.70 0.98
#